data_AF-X0U2I0-F1
#
_entry.id   AF-X0U2I0-F1
#
_cell.length_a   1.000
_cell.length_b   1.000
_cell.length_c   1.000
_cell.angle_alpha   90.00
_cell.angle_beta   90.00
_cell.angle_gamma   90.00
#
_symmetry.space_group_name_H-M   'P 1'
#
loop_
_entity.id
_entity.type
_entity.pdbx_description
1 polymer ?
#
loop_
_entity_poly.entity_id
_entity_poly.type
_entity_poly.pdbx_seq_one_letter_code
_entity_poly.pdbx_strand_id
1 'polypeptide(L)'
;YGFDKPPLERYWLMLKRFARFDLGDSYFRHQSVWSLVVQKMPVSISIGLWTFFLTYLISVPLGIAKAVRNGSPFDVATSLVVLVGYAIPGFVLGVLLLVLFGGGSFWQLFPLRGLTSDNFAQLSLVGKVLDYLWHIALPITASVVGSFAVVTMLTKNAFLDQIRR
;
A
#
# COMPACT_ATOMS: atom_id res chain seq x y z
N TYR A 1 -11.64 -21.41 22.63
CA TYR A 1 -10.44 -21.58 21.78
C TYR A 1 -9.77 -22.95 21.88
N GLY A 2 -10.28 -23.91 22.68
CA GLY A 2 -9.68 -25.25 22.75
C GLY A 2 -8.30 -25.28 23.42
N PHE A 3 -8.02 -24.33 24.34
CA PHE A 3 -6.75 -24.27 25.06
C PHE A 3 -6.57 -25.43 26.04
N ASP A 4 -7.66 -26.11 26.34
CA ASP A 4 -7.79 -27.34 27.12
C ASP A 4 -7.40 -28.61 26.34
N LYS A 5 -7.19 -28.52 25.03
CA LYS A 5 -6.97 -29.68 24.14
C LYS A 5 -5.52 -29.80 23.67
N PRO A 6 -5.06 -31.02 23.31
CA PRO A 6 -3.78 -31.21 22.64
C PRO A 6 -3.63 -30.30 21.40
N PRO A 7 -2.42 -29.81 21.09
CA PRO A 7 -2.22 -28.83 20.01
C PRO A 7 -2.78 -29.25 18.65
N LEU A 8 -2.63 -30.54 18.29
CA LEU A 8 -3.12 -31.07 17.01
C LEU A 8 -4.65 -31.06 16.93
N GLU A 9 -5.34 -31.46 18.00
CA GLU A 9 -6.80 -31.42 18.05
C GLU A 9 -7.31 -29.99 17.97
N ARG A 10 -6.66 -29.06 18.69
CA ARG A 10 -6.99 -27.63 18.65
C ARG A 10 -6.83 -27.06 17.25
N TYR A 11 -5.75 -27.41 16.54
CA TYR A 11 -5.51 -26.97 15.17
C TYR A 11 -6.57 -27.51 14.21
N TRP A 12 -6.91 -28.80 14.29
CA TRP A 12 -7.96 -29.38 13.45
C TRP A 12 -9.34 -28.75 13.72
N LEU A 13 -9.66 -28.49 14.99
CA LEU A 13 -10.87 -27.79 15.38
C LEU A 13 -10.90 -26.36 14.81
N MET A 14 -9.77 -25.65 14.83
CA MET A 14 -9.63 -24.32 14.25
C MET A 14 -9.89 -24.35 12.74
N LEU A 15 -9.25 -25.27 12.00
CA LEU A 15 -9.47 -25.42 10.56
C LEU A 15 -10.94 -25.72 10.23
N LYS A 16 -11.59 -26.61 10.99
CA LYS A 16 -13.01 -26.94 10.79
C LYS A 16 -13.93 -25.74 11.04
N ARG A 17 -13.60 -24.86 11.99
CA ARG A 17 -14.33 -23.61 12.24
C ARG A 17 -14.12 -22.60 11.11
N PHE A 18 -12.87 -22.41 10.67
CA PHE A 18 -12.53 -21.54 9.55
C PHE A 18 -13.20 -21.97 8.25
N ALA A 19 -13.27 -23.27 7.98
CA ALA A 19 -13.98 -23.82 6.81
C ALA A 19 -15.50 -23.53 6.83
N ARG A 20 -16.06 -23.19 7.99
CA ARG A 20 -17.45 -22.76 8.17
C ARG A 20 -17.59 -21.24 8.32
N PHE A 21 -16.52 -20.50 8.01
CA PHE A 21 -16.42 -19.05 8.20
C PHE A 21 -16.63 -18.57 9.65
N ASP A 22 -16.46 -19.47 10.63
CA ASP A 22 -16.43 -19.13 12.05
C ASP A 22 -14.99 -18.82 12.45
N LEU A 23 -14.65 -17.53 12.42
CA LEU A 23 -13.35 -17.01 12.86
C LEU A 23 -13.28 -16.83 14.38
N GLY A 24 -14.41 -16.97 15.08
CA GLY A 24 -14.54 -16.70 16.51
C GLY A 24 -14.41 -15.23 16.88
N ASP A 25 -14.17 -14.99 18.16
CA ASP A 25 -14.01 -13.65 18.72
C ASP A 25 -12.54 -13.21 18.77
N SER A 26 -12.34 -11.91 18.93
CA SER A 26 -11.03 -11.33 19.19
C SER A 26 -10.77 -11.24 20.68
N TYR A 27 -9.70 -11.88 21.12
CA TYR A 27 -9.27 -11.85 22.52
C TYR A 27 -8.96 -10.44 23.04
N PHE A 28 -8.41 -9.58 22.18
CA PHE A 28 -7.96 -8.23 22.54
C PHE A 28 -9.03 -7.14 22.37
N ARG A 29 -10.04 -7.41 21.55
CA ARG A 29 -11.02 -6.39 21.13
C ARG A 29 -12.45 -6.73 21.55
N HIS A 30 -12.66 -7.85 22.22
CA HIS A 30 -13.95 -8.34 22.73
C HIS A 30 -15.10 -8.26 21.71
N GLN A 31 -14.77 -8.52 20.44
CA GLN A 31 -15.71 -8.46 19.32
C GLN A 31 -15.36 -9.57 18.32
N SER A 32 -16.33 -9.98 17.50
CA SER A 32 -16.11 -10.99 16.47
C SER A 32 -14.93 -10.64 15.55
N VAL A 33 -14.13 -11.63 15.13
CA VAL A 33 -13.06 -11.38 14.15
C VAL A 33 -13.65 -10.89 12.82
N TRP A 34 -14.83 -11.39 12.44
CA TRP A 34 -15.51 -10.95 11.23
C TRP A 34 -15.84 -9.44 11.23
N SER A 35 -16.39 -8.93 12.34
CA SER A 35 -16.68 -7.49 12.47
C SER A 35 -15.40 -6.64 12.39
N LEU A 36 -14.29 -7.12 12.95
CA LEU A 36 -12.98 -6.47 12.82
C LEU A 36 -12.49 -6.43 11.38
N VAL A 37 -12.59 -7.56 10.66
CA VAL A 37 -12.20 -7.63 9.25
C VAL A 37 -13.00 -6.60 8.47
N VAL A 38 -14.32 -6.63 8.56
CA VAL A 38 -15.21 -5.71 7.84
C VAL A 38 -14.90 -4.25 8.16
N GLN A 39 -14.61 -3.93 9.42
CA GLN A 39 -14.24 -2.56 9.83
C GLN A 39 -12.90 -2.10 9.22
N LYS A 40 -11.96 -3.00 8.96
CA LYS A 40 -10.64 -2.66 8.41
C LYS A 40 -10.56 -2.77 6.88
N MET A 41 -11.46 -3.53 6.25
CA MET A 41 -11.48 -3.70 4.79
C MET A 41 -11.46 -2.37 4.01
N PRO A 42 -12.24 -1.32 4.35
CA PRO A 42 -12.24 -0.07 3.59
C PRO A 42 -10.86 0.60 3.52
N VAL A 43 -10.08 0.50 4.60
CA VAL A 43 -8.71 1.03 4.68
C VAL A 43 -7.80 0.29 3.71
N SER A 44 -7.81 -1.04 3.77
CA SER A 44 -6.96 -1.86 2.90
C SER A 44 -7.33 -1.70 1.42
N ILE A 45 -8.63 -1.67 1.10
CA ILE A 45 -9.13 -1.48 -0.27
C ILE A 45 -8.73 -0.10 -0.79
N SER A 46 -8.92 0.95 0.01
CA SER A 46 -8.54 2.32 -0.33
C SER A 46 -7.05 2.42 -0.71
N ILE A 47 -6.17 1.98 0.19
CA ILE A 47 -4.71 2.05 -0.03
C ILE A 47 -4.31 1.17 -1.22
N GLY A 48 -4.88 -0.04 -1.32
CA GLY A 48 -4.59 -0.98 -2.40
C GLY A 48 -5.00 -0.44 -3.77
N LEU A 49 -6.21 0.11 -3.90
CA LEU A 49 -6.70 0.67 -5.16
C LEU A 49 -5.87 1.88 -5.60
N TRP A 50 -5.60 2.82 -4.70
CA TRP A 50 -4.77 3.98 -5.05
C TRP A 50 -3.36 3.59 -5.43
N THR A 51 -2.74 2.66 -4.68
CA THR A 51 -1.42 2.13 -5.01
C THR A 51 -1.44 1.48 -6.39
N PHE A 52 -2.42 0.61 -6.65
CA PHE A 52 -2.60 -0.03 -7.95
C PHE A 52 -2.69 0.99 -9.08
N PHE A 53 -3.63 1.93 -9.00
CA PHE A 53 -3.85 2.91 -10.07
C PHE A 53 -2.63 3.80 -10.29
N LEU A 54 -2.05 4.36 -9.23
CA LEU A 54 -0.88 5.25 -9.36
C LEU A 54 0.35 4.51 -9.87
N THR A 55 0.62 3.31 -9.35
CA THR A 55 1.74 2.50 -9.84
C THR A 55 1.59 2.24 -11.34
N TYR A 56 0.44 1.80 -11.82
CA TYR A 56 0.26 1.51 -13.25
C TYR A 56 0.24 2.78 -14.10
N LEU A 57 -0.45 3.83 -13.67
CA LEU A 57 -0.57 5.08 -14.40
C LEU A 57 0.78 5.79 -14.58
N ILE A 58 1.71 5.61 -13.64
CA ILE A 58 3.06 6.20 -13.73
C ILE A 58 4.03 5.22 -14.40
N SER A 59 4.08 3.97 -13.94
CA SER A 59 5.12 3.00 -14.35
C SER A 59 4.95 2.52 -15.78
N VAL A 60 3.70 2.34 -16.25
CA VAL A 60 3.47 1.82 -17.61
C VAL A 60 3.86 2.85 -18.67
N PRO A 61 3.39 4.12 -18.63
CA PRO A 61 3.83 5.13 -19.59
C PRO A 61 5.35 5.38 -19.52
N LEU A 62 5.92 5.38 -18.31
CA LEU A 62 7.37 5.53 -18.14
C LEU A 62 8.13 4.35 -18.76
N GLY A 63 7.70 3.11 -18.53
CA GLY A 63 8.29 1.91 -19.11
C GLY A 63 8.24 1.91 -20.64
N ILE A 64 7.11 2.29 -21.22
CA ILE A 64 6.94 2.43 -22.68
C ILE A 64 7.87 3.52 -23.22
N ALA A 65 7.90 4.70 -22.60
CA ALA A 65 8.78 5.80 -23.02
C ALA A 65 10.26 5.41 -22.97
N LYS A 66 10.66 4.63 -21.96
CA LYS A 66 12.02 4.09 -21.82
C LYS A 66 12.34 3.04 -22.88
N ALA A 67 11.38 2.21 -23.27
CA ALA A 67 11.56 1.22 -24.34
C ALA A 67 11.75 1.89 -25.71
N VAL A 68 10.90 2.87 -26.04
CA VAL A 68 10.97 3.62 -27.31
C VAL A 68 12.27 4.42 -27.43
N ARG A 69 12.78 4.97 -26.33
CA ARG A 69 14.01 5.78 -26.28
C ARG A 69 15.18 5.04 -25.65
N ASN A 70 15.25 3.73 -25.86
CA ASN A 70 16.25 2.91 -25.19
C ASN A 70 17.68 3.31 -25.54
N GLY A 71 18.54 3.42 -24.52
CA GLY A 71 19.91 3.90 -24.67
C GLY A 71 20.06 5.43 -24.74
N SER A 72 18.96 6.19 -24.73
CA SER A 72 19.02 7.66 -24.66
C SER A 72 19.38 8.16 -23.25
N PRO A 73 19.84 9.42 -23.11
CA PRO A 73 20.05 10.04 -21.79
C PRO A 73 18.80 10.01 -20.89
N PHE A 74 17.60 10.10 -21.49
CA PHE A 74 16.33 9.96 -20.76
C PHE A 74 16.20 8.57 -20.13
N ASP A 75 16.52 7.52 -20.87
CA ASP A 75 16.47 6.15 -20.36
C ASP A 75 17.49 5.93 -19.23
N VAL A 76 18.71 6.46 -19.37
CA VAL A 76 19.74 6.37 -18.33
C VAL A 76 19.32 7.12 -17.06
N ALA A 77 18.92 8.39 -17.18
CA ALA A 77 18.53 9.22 -16.05
C ALA A 77 17.32 8.64 -15.29
N THR A 78 16.28 8.22 -16.01
CA THR A 78 15.10 7.59 -15.39
C THR A 78 15.42 6.22 -14.80
N SER A 79 16.34 5.45 -15.39
CA SER A 79 16.80 4.18 -14.79
C SER A 79 17.50 4.40 -13.46
N LEU A 80 18.32 5.45 -13.35
CA LEU A 80 18.97 5.80 -12.09
C LEU A 80 17.95 6.15 -11.01
N VAL A 81 16.96 6.98 -11.32
CA VAL A 81 15.87 7.33 -10.39
C VAL A 81 15.09 6.08 -9.95
N VAL A 82 14.75 5.22 -10.91
CA VAL A 82 14.06 3.94 -10.65
C VAL A 82 14.90 3.05 -9.72
N LEU A 83 16.20 2.93 -9.96
CA LEU A 83 17.10 2.10 -9.18
C LEU A 83 17.29 2.63 -7.75
N VAL A 84 17.42 3.95 -7.59
CA VAL A 84 17.50 4.58 -6.27
C VAL A 84 16.21 4.35 -5.49
N GLY A 85 15.05 4.54 -6.13
CA GLY A 85 13.75 4.26 -5.49
C GLY A 85 13.62 2.78 -5.08
N TYR A 86 14.10 1.86 -5.91
CA TYR A 86 14.09 0.42 -5.61
C TYR A 86 15.02 0.02 -4.46
N ALA A 87 16.14 0.72 -4.30
CA ALA A 87 17.11 0.43 -3.25
C ALA A 87 16.53 0.72 -1.84
N ILE A 88 15.51 1.56 -1.74
CA ILE A 88 14.85 1.91 -0.48
C ILE A 88 13.70 0.92 -0.25
N PRO A 89 13.72 0.10 0.81
CA PRO A 89 12.59 -0.75 1.14
C PRO A 89 11.35 0.10 1.44
N GLY A 90 10.19 -0.26 0.88
CA GLY A 90 8.96 0.53 1.03
C GLY A 90 8.57 0.81 2.48
N PHE A 91 8.79 -0.15 3.38
CA PHE A 91 8.54 0.05 4.82
C PHE A 91 9.52 1.06 5.45
N VAL A 92 10.79 1.06 5.03
CA VAL A 92 11.81 2.03 5.50
C VAL A 92 11.43 3.43 5.04
N LEU A 93 11.04 3.57 3.77
CA LEU A 93 10.53 4.83 3.26
C LEU A 93 9.28 5.28 4.03
N GLY A 94 8.35 4.37 4.30
CA GLY A 94 7.16 4.68 5.10
C GLY A 94 7.48 5.19 6.50
N VAL A 95 8.41 4.55 7.21
CA VAL A 95 8.87 5.01 8.53
C VAL A 95 9.56 6.37 8.43
N LEU A 96 10.43 6.57 7.44
CA LEU A 96 11.11 7.85 7.22
C LEU A 96 10.11 8.98 6.93
N LEU A 97 9.13 8.74 6.06
CA LEU A 97 8.06 9.69 5.75
C LEU A 97 7.23 10.02 7.00
N LEU A 98 6.88 9.03 7.82
CA LEU A 98 6.17 9.26 9.08
C LEU A 98 6.98 10.08 10.07
N VAL A 99 8.28 9.82 10.22
CA VAL A 99 9.14 10.57 11.15
C VAL A 99 9.30 12.02 10.70
N LEU A 100 9.56 12.27 9.41
CA LEU A 100 9.80 13.62 8.89
C LEU A 100 8.51 14.46 8.81
N PHE A 101 7.42 13.83 8.36
CA PHE A 101 6.21 14.55 7.98
C PHE A 101 5.00 14.27 8.86
N GLY A 102 4.91 13.09 9.47
CA GLY A 102 3.80 12.72 10.34
C GLY A 102 4.01 13.16 11.79
N GLY A 103 5.25 13.09 12.28
CA GLY A 103 5.59 13.26 13.68
C GLY A 103 5.90 14.69 14.10
N GLY A 104 5.69 14.95 15.39
CA GLY A 104 6.04 16.18 16.09
C GLY A 104 7.48 16.67 15.93
N SER A 105 8.36 15.76 15.54
CA SER A 105 9.83 15.90 15.57
C SER A 105 10.39 16.85 14.52
N PHE A 106 9.72 17.01 13.37
CA PHE A 106 10.20 17.86 12.29
C PHE A 106 9.08 18.75 11.75
N TRP A 107 8.37 18.32 10.69
CA TRP A 107 7.54 19.24 9.89
C TRP A 107 6.03 19.14 10.16
N GLN A 108 5.54 18.14 10.90
CA GLN A 108 4.12 18.00 11.31
C GLN A 108 3.10 18.31 10.21
N LEU A 109 3.37 17.86 8.98
CA LEU A 109 2.56 18.19 7.81
C LEU A 109 1.45 17.19 7.55
N PHE A 110 1.51 15.97 8.09
CA PHE A 110 0.58 14.89 7.77
C PHE A 110 0.10 14.19 9.04
N PRO A 111 -1.07 13.55 9.01
CA PRO A 111 -1.59 12.80 10.16
C PRO A 111 -0.82 11.50 10.40
N LEU A 112 -0.73 11.09 11.67
CA LEU A 112 -0.05 9.85 12.09
C LEU A 112 -0.91 8.59 11.96
N ARG A 113 -2.24 8.75 11.96
CA ARG A 113 -3.20 7.64 12.04
C ARG A 113 -4.56 8.05 11.51
N GLY A 114 -5.38 7.05 11.21
CA GLY A 114 -6.73 7.23 10.69
C GLY A 114 -6.74 7.43 9.17
N LEU A 115 -7.92 7.25 8.57
CA LEU A 115 -8.14 7.58 7.15
C LEU A 115 -8.69 9.00 6.96
N THR A 116 -9.21 9.60 8.03
CA THR A 116 -9.90 10.89 8.03
C THR A 116 -9.79 11.51 9.43
N SER A 117 -9.92 12.83 9.50
CA SER A 117 -9.91 13.60 10.75
C SER A 117 -11.15 13.35 11.62
N ASP A 118 -11.07 13.64 12.91
CA ASP A 118 -12.19 13.50 13.85
C ASP A 118 -13.39 14.39 13.48
N ASN A 119 -13.13 15.55 12.85
CA ASN A 119 -14.14 16.48 12.38
C ASN A 119 -14.61 16.21 10.92
N PHE A 120 -14.32 15.02 10.37
CA PHE A 120 -14.63 14.70 8.97
C PHE A 120 -16.11 14.86 8.63
N ALA A 121 -17.01 14.53 9.56
CA ALA A 121 -18.45 14.62 9.35
C ALA A 121 -18.92 16.05 9.08
N GLN A 122 -18.26 17.04 9.69
CA GLN A 122 -18.60 18.46 9.59
C GLN A 122 -17.97 19.14 8.37
N LEU A 123 -17.06 18.48 7.65
CA LEU A 123 -16.41 19.05 6.47
C LEU A 123 -17.36 19.11 5.26
N SER A 124 -17.15 20.12 4.40
CA SER A 124 -17.76 20.16 3.07
C SER A 124 -17.32 18.97 2.22
N LEU A 125 -18.01 18.69 1.10
CA LEU A 125 -17.62 17.59 0.20
C LEU A 125 -16.16 17.70 -0.26
N VAL A 126 -15.72 18.90 -0.63
CA VAL A 126 -14.33 19.15 -1.03
C VAL A 126 -13.39 18.95 0.17
N GLY A 127 -13.77 19.44 1.35
CA GLY A 127 -12.99 19.23 2.58
C GLY A 127 -12.80 17.76 2.91
N LYS A 128 -13.85 16.93 2.75
CA LYS A 128 -13.77 15.48 2.94
C LYS A 128 -12.79 14.83 1.98
N VAL A 129 -12.84 15.18 0.69
CA VAL A 129 -11.92 14.62 -0.30
C VAL A 129 -10.47 15.01 0.02
N LEU A 130 -10.22 16.29 0.31
CA LEU A 130 -8.88 16.77 0.64
C LEU A 130 -8.35 16.13 1.93
N ASP A 131 -9.17 16.04 2.97
CA ASP A 131 -8.82 15.39 4.23
C ASP A 131 -8.44 13.92 4.01
N TYR A 132 -9.27 13.17 3.27
CA TYR A 132 -8.98 11.78 2.93
C TYR A 132 -7.68 11.63 2.12
N LEU A 133 -7.49 12.43 1.06
CA LEU A 133 -6.27 12.42 0.24
C LEU A 133 -5.03 12.76 1.08
N TRP A 134 -5.17 13.67 2.03
CA TRP A 134 -4.11 14.06 2.95
C TRP A 134 -3.68 12.90 3.85
N HIS A 135 -4.63 12.12 4.39
CA HIS A 135 -4.32 10.97 5.24
C HIS A 135 -3.64 9.82 4.50
N ILE A 136 -4.00 9.59 3.23
CA ILE A 136 -3.47 8.46 2.46
C ILE A 136 -2.17 8.78 1.73
N ALA A 137 -1.74 10.05 1.67
CA ALA A 137 -0.60 10.48 0.88
C ALA A 137 0.70 9.76 1.24
N LEU A 138 1.09 9.74 2.53
CA LEU A 138 2.32 9.08 2.98
C LEU A 138 2.29 7.55 2.77
N PRO A 139 1.26 6.80 3.20
CA PRO A 139 1.23 5.35 3.00
C PRO A 139 1.19 4.96 1.52
N ILE A 140 0.48 5.71 0.67
CA ILE A 140 0.48 5.46 -0.78
C ILE A 140 1.84 5.75 -1.38
N THR A 141 2.48 6.86 -1.01
CA THR A 141 3.82 7.20 -1.54
C THR A 141 4.83 6.09 -1.23
N ALA A 142 4.84 5.61 0.01
CA ALA A 142 5.68 4.49 0.41
C ALA A 142 5.36 3.19 -0.36
N SER A 143 4.06 2.91 -0.57
CA SER A 143 3.59 1.70 -1.25
C SER A 143 3.91 1.70 -2.75
N VAL A 144 3.75 2.85 -3.41
CA VAL A 144 4.02 3.02 -4.85
C VAL A 144 5.49 2.79 -5.14
N VAL A 145 6.40 3.36 -4.35
CA VAL A 145 7.86 3.21 -4.56
C VAL A 145 8.30 1.74 -4.54
N GLY A 146 7.72 0.92 -3.64
CA GLY A 146 8.07 -0.50 -3.53
C GLY A 146 7.75 -1.32 -4.79
N SER A 147 6.68 -0.98 -5.53
CA SER A 147 6.29 -1.69 -6.76
C SER A 147 6.74 -1.00 -8.04
N PHE A 148 7.03 0.30 -7.97
CA PHE A 148 7.31 1.17 -9.11
C PHE A 148 8.42 0.65 -10.02
N ALA A 149 9.55 0.25 -9.43
CA ALA A 149 10.72 -0.16 -10.21
C ALA A 149 10.49 -1.47 -10.97
N VAL A 150 9.85 -2.44 -10.32
CA VAL A 150 9.53 -3.72 -10.91
C VAL A 150 8.58 -3.53 -12.09
N VAL A 151 7.47 -2.81 -11.91
CA VAL A 151 6.49 -2.60 -12.99
C VAL A 151 7.09 -1.81 -14.15
N THR A 152 7.88 -0.77 -13.86
CA THR A 152 8.53 0.05 -14.91
C THR A 152 9.50 -0.79 -15.75
N MET A 153 10.36 -1.59 -15.11
CA MET A 153 11.37 -2.39 -15.80
C MET A 153 10.75 -3.56 -16.57
N LEU A 154 9.76 -4.25 -15.98
CA LEU A 154 9.02 -5.30 -16.69
C LEU A 154 8.31 -4.75 -17.92
N THR A 155 7.66 -3.59 -17.80
CA THR A 155 7.03 -2.92 -18.95
C THR A 155 8.07 -2.57 -20.01
N LYS A 156 9.18 -1.93 -19.62
CA LYS A 156 10.26 -1.59 -20.55
C LYS A 156 10.75 -2.81 -21.33
N ASN A 157 11.07 -3.90 -20.62
CA ASN A 157 11.62 -5.12 -21.23
C ASN A 157 10.61 -5.78 -22.17
N ALA A 158 9.34 -5.90 -21.75
CA ALA A 158 8.28 -6.46 -22.58
C ALA A 158 8.09 -5.68 -23.88
N PHE A 159 8.11 -4.34 -23.84
CA PHE A 159 7.99 -3.52 -25.04
C PHE A 159 9.25 -3.54 -25.91
N LEU A 160 10.44 -3.58 -25.32
CA LEU A 160 11.69 -3.72 -26.07
C LEU A 160 11.74 -5.01 -26.87
N ASP A 161 11.30 -6.12 -26.28
CA ASP A 161 11.23 -7.40 -26.98
C ASP A 161 10.27 -7.36 -28.15
N GLN A 162 9.15 -6.63 -28.04
CA GLN A 162 8.21 -6.45 -29.15
C GLN A 162 8.76 -5.54 -30.25
N ILE A 163 9.49 -4.47 -29.90
CA ILE A 163 10.10 -3.56 -30.90
C ILE A 163 11.22 -4.25 -31.69
N ARG A 164 11.90 -5.23 -31.09
CA ARG A 164 13.00 -5.98 -31.71
C ARG A 164 12.55 -7.13 -32.62
N ARG A 165 11.28 -7.55 -32.54
CA ARG A 165 10.69 -8.56 -33.42
C ARG A 165 10.27 -7.93 -34.75
#